data_AF-A0A931FXZ8-F1
#
_entry.id   AF-A0A931FXZ8-F1
#
_cell.length_a   1.000
_cell.length_b   1.000
_cell.length_c   1.000
_cell.angle_alpha   90.00
_cell.angle_beta   90.00
_cell.angle_gamma   90.00
#
_symmetry.space_group_name_H-M   'P 1'
#
loop_
_entity.id
_entity.type
_entity.pdbx_description
1 polymer ?
#
loop_
_entity_poly.entity_id
_entity_poly.type
_entity_poly.pdbx_seq_one_letter_code
_entity_poly.pdbx_strand_id
1 'polypeptide(L)' 'MTVLNFAARPATGWFTYTHLPPNATVTDMSTAAVIGEIDAQHTVTVSLGPHEERFLEVST' A
#
# COMPACT_ATOMS: atom_id res chain seq x y z
N MET A 1 7.06 -1.33 4.69
CA MET A 1 6.10 -2.44 4.87
C MET A 1 6.02 -3.25 3.58
N THR A 2 5.68 -4.53 3.62
CA THR A 2 5.61 -5.39 2.43
C THR A 2 4.24 -6.02 2.30
N VAL A 3 3.68 -6.01 1.08
CA VAL A 3 2.40 -6.67 0.75
C VAL A 3 2.66 -7.67 -0.38
N LEU A 4 2.16 -8.90 -0.22
CA LEU A 4 2.43 -10.02 -1.12
C LEU A 4 1.11 -10.66 -1.57
N ASN A 5 0.96 -10.87 -2.87
CA ASN A 5 -0.14 -11.67 -3.42
C ASN A 5 0.37 -13.04 -3.88
N PHE A 6 0.19 -14.08 -3.07
CA PHE A 6 0.58 -15.44 -3.47
C PHE A 6 -0.41 -16.12 -4.42
N ALA A 7 -1.53 -15.49 -4.74
CA ALA A 7 -2.54 -16.07 -5.61
C ALA A 7 -2.23 -15.84 -7.10
N ALA A 8 -2.67 -16.77 -7.94
CA ALA A 8 -2.64 -16.65 -9.40
C ALA A 8 -3.75 -15.75 -9.97
N ARG A 9 -4.30 -14.84 -9.16
CA ARG A 9 -5.35 -13.88 -9.54
C ARG A 9 -5.08 -12.53 -8.88
N PRO A 10 -5.54 -11.42 -9.46
CA PRO A 10 -5.42 -10.10 -8.83
C PRO A 10 -6.07 -10.07 -7.45
N ALA A 11 -5.50 -9.28 -6.55
CA ALA A 11 -6.02 -9.05 -5.22
C ALA A 11 -6.02 -7.54 -4.93
N THR A 12 -7.14 -7.06 -4.39
CA THR A 12 -7.25 -5.71 -3.83
C THR A 12 -7.59 -5.85 -2.36
N GLY A 13 -6.85 -5.13 -1.53
CA GLY A 13 -7.05 -5.10 -0.09
C GLY A 13 -6.75 -3.73 0.45
N TRP A 14 -7.09 -3.52 1.71
CA TRP A 14 -6.70 -2.36 2.46
C TRP A 14 -6.02 -2.82 3.75
N PHE A 15 -5.15 -1.96 4.27
CA PHE A 15 -4.62 -2.13 5.60
C PHE A 15 -4.80 -0.83 6.38
N THR A 16 -4.99 -0.98 7.67
CA THR A 16 -5.08 0.15 8.60
C THR A 16 -3.78 0.23 9.38
N TYR A 17 -3.20 1.42 9.47
CA TYR A 17 -2.01 1.66 10.29
C TYR A 17 -2.16 2.95 11.08
N THR A 18 -2.69 2.81 12.30
CA THR A 18 -3.12 3.90 13.19
C THR A 18 -2.01 4.85 13.63
N HIS A 19 -0.74 4.48 13.44
CA HIS A 19 0.40 5.32 13.81
C HIS A 19 0.78 6.32 12.72
N LEU A 20 0.25 6.20 11.50
CA LEU A 20 0.51 7.14 10.42
C LEU A 20 -0.49 8.28 10.44
N PRO A 21 -0.06 9.52 10.21
CA PRO A 21 -0.98 10.63 10.08
C PRO A 21 -1.80 10.49 8.79
N PRO A 22 -3.07 10.93 8.79
CA PRO A 22 -3.81 11.15 7.55
C PRO A 22 -3.02 12.05 6.59
N ASN A 23 -3.24 11.85 5.30
CA ASN A 23 -2.55 12.52 4.18
C ASN A 23 -1.06 12.15 4.03
N ALA A 24 -0.55 11.19 4.80
CA ALA A 24 0.78 10.65 4.54
C ALA A 24 0.80 9.92 3.18
N THR A 25 1.85 10.16 2.40
CA THR A 25 2.01 9.56 1.07
C THR A 25 2.55 8.14 1.21
N VAL A 26 1.94 7.21 0.48
CA VAL A 26 2.38 5.81 0.39
C VAL A 26 3.02 5.58 -0.98
N THR A 27 4.29 5.21 -0.98
CA THR A 27 5.11 5.04 -2.18
C THR A 27 5.59 3.60 -2.31
N ASP A 28 5.56 3.04 -3.51
CA ASP A 28 6.25 1.80 -3.83
C ASP A 28 7.75 2.09 -4.01
N MET A 29 8.58 1.65 -3.06
CA MET A 29 10.03 1.85 -3.09
C MET A 29 10.71 1.16 -4.28
N SER A 30 10.09 0.14 -4.87
CA SER A 30 10.69 -0.55 -6.03
C SER A 30 10.52 0.24 -7.33
N THR A 31 9.44 1.01 -7.45
CA THR A 31 9.09 1.73 -8.69
C THR A 31 9.10 3.25 -8.52
N ALA A 32 9.24 3.74 -7.29
CA ALA A 32 9.01 5.12 -6.88
C ALA A 32 7.59 5.65 -7.21
N ALA A 33 6.64 4.76 -7.51
CA ALA A 33 5.28 5.15 -7.83
C ALA A 33 4.50 5.48 -6.55
N VAL A 34 3.79 6.61 -6.55
CA VAL A 34 2.82 6.92 -5.50
C VAL A 34 1.63 5.97 -5.66
N ILE A 35 1.35 5.21 -4.60
CA ILE A 35 0.20 4.31 -4.53
C ILE A 35 -1.05 5.07 -4.10
N GLY A 36 -0.89 6.02 -3.18
CA GLY A 36 -1.98 6.84 -2.67
C GLY A 36 -1.59 7.55 -1.37
N GLU A 37 -2.59 8.03 -0.66
CA GLU A 37 -2.45 8.70 0.64
C GLU A 37 -3.22 7.92 1.71
N ILE A 38 -2.74 8.01 2.96
CA ILE A 38 -3.46 7.51 4.14
C ILE A 38 -4.72 8.35 4.36
N ASP A 39 -5.88 7.70 4.38
CA ASP A 39 -7.15 8.38 4.57
C ASP A 39 -7.40 8.80 6.05
N ALA A 40 -8.53 9.46 6.29
CA ALA A 40 -8.94 9.89 7.63
C ALA A 40 -9.23 8.72 8.59
N GLN A 41 -9.35 7.49 8.09
CA GLN A 41 -9.52 6.26 8.86
C GLN A 41 -8.18 5.51 9.02
N HIS A 42 -7.05 6.17 8.79
CA HIS A 42 -5.70 5.59 8.84
C HIS A 42 -5.53 4.37 7.92
N THR A 43 -6.23 4.37 6.78
CA THR A 43 -6.31 3.25 5.85
C THR A 43 -5.76 3.65 4.48
N VAL A 44 -5.25 2.67 3.75
CA VAL A 44 -4.90 2.81 2.33
C VAL A 44 -5.21 1.52 1.60
N THR A 45 -5.66 1.66 0.35
CA THR A 45 -5.97 0.55 -0.54
C THR A 45 -4.77 0.22 -1.43
N VAL A 46 -4.45 -1.06 -1.55
CA VAL A 46 -3.39 -1.57 -2.42
C VAL A 46 -3.97 -2.64 -3.33
N SER A 47 -3.62 -2.56 -4.61
CA SER A 47 -3.94 -3.59 -5.59
C SER A 47 -2.67 -4.25 -6.10
N LEU A 48 -2.73 -5.57 -6.25
CA LEU A 48 -1.64 -6.43 -6.71
C LEU A 48 -2.16 -7.32 -7.84
N GLY A 49 -1.38 -7.44 -8.90
CA GLY A 49 -1.52 -8.49 -9.90
C GLY A 49 -1.22 -9.88 -9.34
N PRO A 50 -1.43 -10.95 -10.14
CA PRO A 50 -1.05 -12.30 -9.76
C PRO A 50 0.44 -12.39 -9.41
N HIS A 51 0.77 -12.99 -8.26
CA HIS A 51 2.16 -13.17 -7.80
C HIS A 51 2.96 -11.88 -7.62
N GLU A 52 2.31 -10.73 -7.51
CA GLU A 52 2.98 -9.44 -7.34
C GLU A 52 3.23 -9.11 -5.86
N GLU A 53 4.34 -8.42 -5.62
CA GLU A 53 4.73 -7.77 -4.37
C GLU A 53 4.80 -6.24 -4.48
N ARG A 54 4.63 -5.56 -3.35
CA ARG A 54 4.89 -4.12 -3.21
C ARG A 54 5.68 -3.84 -1.93
N PHE A 55 6.66 -2.95 -2.03
CA PHE A 55 7.45 -2.48 -0.89
C PHE A 55 7.06 -1.05 -0.57
N LEU A 56 6.28 -0.87 0.49
CA LEU A 56 5.66 0.39 0.84
C LEU A 56 6.54 1.19 1.78
N GLU A 57 6.88 2.40 1.36
CA GLU A 57 7.35 3.48 2.22
C GLU A 57 6.17 4.41 2.53
N VAL A 58 6.14 4.95 3.76
CA VAL A 58 5.22 6.01 4.11
C VAL A 58 6.00 7.22 4.58
N SER A 59 5.72 8.37 3.99
CA SER A 59 6.33 9.66 4.31
C SER A 59 5.26 10.75 4.52
N THR A 60 5.61 11.73 5.36
CA THR A 60 4.77 12.90 5.69
C THR A 60 5.24 14.14 4.97
#